data_AF-A0A0S2S6A1-F1
#
_entry.id   AF-A0A0S2S6A1-F1
#
_cell.length_a   1.000
_cell.length_b   1.000
_cell.length_c   1.000
_cell.angle_alpha   90.00
_cell.angle_beta   90.00
_cell.angle_gamma   90.00
#
_symmetry.space_group_name_H-M   'P 1'
#
loop_
_entity.id
_entity.type
_entity.pdbx_description
1 polymer ?
#
loop_
_entity_poly.entity_id
_entity_poly.type
_entity_poly.pdbx_seq_one_letter_code
_entity_poly.pdbx_strand_id
1 'polypeptide(L)'
;MSFVMESGLAPAAITALEEQTQRILPVGYKRFLSQYNGFYVASPFYCNVPFDKVDNGDIDMTCLFGYEVDNKNHDLLALNHEFLDEISHVDNALIVGADAGDNFYVVICSEHTPYVYYWDRTHLHAYDDKLHYDIAEQDECGHLYLVAMDFITFLNRVIELLNEQDANLPYLK
;
A
#
# COMPACT_ATOMS: atom_id res chain seq x y z
N MET A 1 0.97 -11.56 -17.97
CA MET A 1 0.86 -11.57 -16.50
C MET A 1 0.86 -10.13 -16.06
N SER A 2 -0.20 -9.70 -15.39
CA SER A 2 -0.47 -8.30 -15.08
C SER A 2 0.26 -7.77 -13.84
N PHE A 3 0.95 -8.63 -13.11
CA PHE A 3 1.73 -8.28 -11.93
C PHE A 3 2.91 -9.24 -11.73
N VAL A 4 3.85 -8.83 -10.88
CA VAL A 4 5.00 -9.63 -10.45
C VAL A 4 4.97 -9.77 -8.94
N MET A 5 5.26 -10.96 -8.44
CA MET A 5 5.47 -11.23 -7.02
C MET A 5 6.79 -11.97 -6.84
N GLU A 6 7.60 -11.52 -5.89
CA GLU A 6 8.84 -12.21 -5.52
C GLU A 6 8.57 -13.32 -4.50
N SER A 7 9.55 -14.19 -4.26
CA SER A 7 9.40 -15.25 -3.27
C SER A 7 9.27 -14.66 -1.87
N GLY A 8 8.36 -15.19 -1.06
CA GLY A 8 8.13 -14.74 0.30
C GLY A 8 9.30 -14.90 1.25
N LEU A 9 9.22 -14.15 2.35
CA LEU A 9 10.20 -14.08 3.42
C LEU A 9 10.13 -15.30 4.34
N ALA A 10 11.30 -15.71 4.84
CA ALA A 10 11.39 -16.65 5.95
C ALA A 10 10.86 -16.00 7.25
N PRO A 11 10.33 -16.78 8.21
CA PRO A 11 9.83 -16.24 9.49
C PRO A 11 10.85 -15.39 10.26
N ALA A 12 12.14 -15.73 10.17
CA ALA A 12 13.22 -14.96 10.80
C ALA A 12 13.37 -13.55 10.22
N ALA A 13 13.17 -13.39 8.90
CA ALA A 13 13.22 -12.07 8.25
C ALA A 13 12.01 -11.21 8.63
N ILE A 14 10.81 -11.81 8.75
CA ILE A 14 9.62 -11.10 9.26
C ILE A 14 9.84 -10.65 10.71
N THR A 15 10.47 -11.48 11.54
CA THR A 15 10.82 -11.13 12.93
C THR A 15 11.81 -9.97 12.96
N ALA A 16 12.86 -10.01 12.12
CA ALA A 16 13.84 -8.93 12.01
C ALA A 16 13.19 -7.61 11.55
N LEU A 17 12.23 -7.66 10.62
CA LEU A 17 11.47 -6.50 10.19
C LEU A 17 10.63 -5.89 11.33
N GLU A 18 9.92 -6.71 12.10
CA GLU A 18 9.17 -6.27 13.29
C GLU A 18 10.11 -5.60 14.33
N GLU A 19 11.30 -6.18 14.54
CA GLU A 19 12.32 -5.62 15.42
C GLU A 19 12.87 -4.30 14.89
N GLN A 20 13.22 -4.18 13.61
CA GLN A 20 13.81 -2.96 13.05
C GLN A 20 12.80 -1.81 13.01
N THR A 21 11.54 -2.11 12.68
CA THR A 21 10.47 -1.12 12.65
C THR A 21 9.88 -0.84 14.03
N GLN A 22 10.25 -1.62 15.06
CA GLN A 22 9.68 -1.55 16.41
C GLN A 22 8.14 -1.63 16.38
N ARG A 23 7.60 -2.47 15.49
CA ARG A 23 6.15 -2.59 15.22
C ARG A 23 5.76 -4.05 15.13
N ILE A 24 4.55 -4.35 15.61
CA ILE A 24 3.91 -5.65 15.39
C ILE A 24 3.13 -5.57 14.09
N LEU A 25 3.55 -6.32 13.07
CA LEU A 25 2.90 -6.28 11.76
C LEU A 25 1.50 -6.92 11.83
N PRO A 26 0.50 -6.34 11.15
CA PRO A 26 -0.81 -6.96 11.02
C PRO A 26 -0.73 -8.37 10.43
N VAL A 27 -1.58 -9.29 10.90
CA VAL A 27 -1.57 -10.70 10.47
C VAL A 27 -1.70 -10.86 8.95
N GLY A 28 -2.54 -10.03 8.31
CA GLY A 28 -2.72 -10.02 6.87
C GLY A 28 -1.45 -9.61 6.12
N TYR A 29 -0.74 -8.59 6.61
CA TYR A 29 0.50 -8.13 5.99
C TYR A 29 1.65 -9.12 6.19
N LYS A 30 1.76 -9.74 7.38
CA LYS A 30 2.70 -10.84 7.59
C LYS A 30 2.45 -12.02 6.66
N ARG A 31 1.19 -12.37 6.47
CA ARG A 31 0.81 -13.44 5.53
C ARG A 31 1.25 -13.08 4.11
N PHE A 32 1.00 -11.86 3.67
CA PHE A 32 1.49 -11.36 2.39
C PHE A 32 3.01 -11.53 2.28
N LEU A 33 3.79 -10.95 3.20
CA LEU A 33 5.25 -11.02 3.17
C LEU A 33 5.80 -12.46 3.24
N SER A 34 5.13 -13.36 3.95
CA SER A 34 5.53 -14.77 4.03
C SER A 34 5.35 -15.54 2.71
N GLN A 35 4.46 -15.05 1.85
CA GLN A 35 4.17 -15.66 0.55
C GLN A 35 4.89 -14.92 -0.58
N TYR A 36 4.99 -13.59 -0.47
CA TYR A 36 5.46 -12.68 -1.49
C TYR A 36 6.26 -11.53 -0.89
N ASN A 37 7.54 -11.38 -1.25
CA ASN A 37 8.36 -10.26 -0.78
C ASN A 37 8.17 -9.02 -1.66
N GLY A 38 6.97 -8.46 -1.64
CA GLY A 38 6.58 -7.35 -2.50
C GLY A 38 5.71 -7.78 -3.68
N PHE A 39 5.07 -6.78 -4.29
CA PHE A 39 4.14 -6.92 -5.39
C PHE A 39 4.27 -5.70 -6.31
N TYR A 40 4.24 -5.92 -7.62
CA TYR A 40 4.33 -4.85 -8.61
C TYR A 40 3.31 -5.05 -9.72
N VAL A 41 2.61 -3.98 -10.10
CA VAL A 41 1.85 -3.98 -11.34
C VAL A 41 2.82 -3.97 -12.52
N ALA A 42 2.69 -4.94 -13.42
CA ALA A 42 3.63 -5.11 -14.53
C ALA A 42 3.25 -4.19 -15.69
N SER A 43 4.22 -3.51 -16.31
CA SER A 43 3.95 -2.80 -17.57
C SER A 43 3.45 -3.77 -18.66
N PRO A 44 2.45 -3.39 -19.48
CA PRO A 44 1.80 -2.07 -19.58
C PRO A 44 0.51 -1.92 -18.75
N PHE A 45 0.28 -2.80 -17.77
CA PHE A 45 -0.90 -2.78 -16.92
C PHE A 45 -0.83 -1.63 -15.90
N TYR A 46 -1.98 -1.29 -15.35
CA TYR A 46 -2.17 -0.27 -14.31
C TYR A 46 -3.35 -0.70 -13.42
N CYS A 47 -3.38 -0.29 -12.15
CA CYS A 47 -4.44 -0.71 -11.23
C CYS A 47 -5.13 0.50 -10.59
N ASN A 48 -6.29 0.86 -11.14
CA ASN A 48 -7.18 1.83 -10.51
C ASN A 48 -8.16 1.08 -9.60
N VAL A 49 -8.06 1.29 -8.28
CA VAL A 49 -8.97 0.73 -7.29
C VAL A 49 -10.16 1.69 -7.15
N PRO A 50 -11.41 1.25 -7.44
CA PRO A 50 -12.58 2.11 -7.26
C PRO A 50 -12.71 2.61 -5.83
N PHE A 51 -12.83 3.92 -5.66
CA PHE A 51 -12.86 4.59 -4.37
C PHE A 51 -13.69 5.87 -4.42
N ASP A 52 -14.92 5.82 -3.89
CA ASP A 52 -15.91 6.89 -4.05
C ASP A 52 -15.70 8.10 -3.12
N LYS A 53 -14.77 7.99 -2.16
CA LYS A 53 -14.38 9.05 -1.22
C LYS A 53 -13.50 10.14 -1.84
N VAL A 54 -12.99 9.95 -3.06
CA VAL A 54 -12.22 10.94 -3.84
C VAL A 54 -12.95 11.34 -5.14
N ASP A 55 -12.51 12.42 -5.79
CA ASP A 55 -13.18 13.08 -6.92
C ASP A 55 -13.29 12.18 -8.16
N ASN A 56 -12.18 11.55 -8.53
CA ASN A 56 -12.09 10.71 -9.72
C ASN A 56 -12.74 9.34 -9.55
N GLY A 57 -13.17 9.01 -8.33
CA GLY A 57 -13.85 7.76 -8.02
C GLY A 57 -12.94 6.54 -8.01
N ASP A 58 -11.62 6.73 -8.08
CA ASP A 58 -10.60 5.71 -7.96
C ASP A 58 -9.30 6.27 -7.37
N ILE A 59 -8.44 5.37 -6.91
CA ILE A 59 -7.05 5.62 -6.50
C ILE A 59 -6.14 4.63 -7.22
N ASP A 60 -4.92 5.05 -7.55
CA ASP A 60 -3.94 4.20 -8.23
C ASP A 60 -3.18 3.31 -7.24
N MET A 61 -2.82 2.11 -7.69
CA MET A 61 -1.96 1.16 -6.99
C MET A 61 -0.87 0.68 -7.94
N THR A 62 0.37 0.99 -7.61
CA THR A 62 1.53 0.56 -8.40
C THR A 62 2.27 -0.60 -7.74
N CYS A 63 2.47 -0.57 -6.42
CA CYS A 63 3.22 -1.60 -5.73
C CYS A 63 2.88 -1.76 -4.24
N LEU A 64 3.21 -2.94 -3.71
CA LEU A 64 3.35 -3.20 -2.28
C LEU A 64 4.82 -3.52 -2.00
N PHE A 65 5.38 -2.91 -0.97
CA PHE A 65 6.80 -2.97 -0.68
C PHE A 65 7.25 -4.34 -0.17
N GLY A 66 8.48 -4.69 -0.54
CA GLY A 66 9.21 -5.84 -0.01
C GLY A 66 10.22 -5.41 1.06
N TYR A 67 10.73 -6.37 1.80
CA TYR A 67 11.78 -6.19 2.80
C TYR A 67 13.15 -6.51 2.20
N GLU A 68 14.09 -5.58 2.31
CA GLU A 68 15.47 -5.67 1.82
C GLU A 68 15.54 -6.01 0.32
N VAL A 69 14.69 -5.38 -0.48
CA VAL A 69 14.71 -5.54 -1.95
C VAL A 69 15.73 -4.58 -2.58
N ASP A 70 16.34 -4.99 -3.69
CA ASP A 70 17.42 -4.23 -4.33
C ASP A 70 16.99 -2.83 -4.80
N ASN A 71 15.73 -2.68 -5.23
CA ASN A 71 15.18 -1.39 -5.64
C ASN A 71 14.66 -0.61 -4.44
N LYS A 72 15.39 0.43 -4.04
CA LYS A 72 15.03 1.30 -2.90
C LYS A 72 13.64 1.94 -3.02
N ASN A 73 13.18 2.23 -4.23
CA ASN A 73 11.84 2.81 -4.44
C ASN A 73 10.72 1.82 -4.11
N HIS A 74 11.06 0.54 -3.92
CA HIS A 74 10.15 -0.53 -3.58
C HIS A 74 10.49 -1.20 -2.25
N ASP A 75 11.52 -0.70 -1.57
CA ASP A 75 11.99 -1.25 -0.30
C ASP A 75 11.26 -0.60 0.86
N LEU A 76 10.69 -1.45 1.70
CA LEU A 76 9.88 -1.05 2.85
C LEU A 76 10.67 -0.19 3.81
N LEU A 77 11.90 -0.58 4.16
CA LEU A 77 12.69 0.16 5.14
C LEU A 77 13.13 1.52 4.57
N ALA A 78 13.57 1.54 3.31
CA ALA A 78 14.00 2.77 2.65
C ALA A 78 12.87 3.80 2.63
N LEU A 79 11.66 3.41 2.20
CA LEU A 79 10.54 4.34 2.10
C LEU A 79 9.99 4.75 3.47
N ASN A 80 9.94 3.83 4.45
CA ASN A 80 9.54 4.20 5.80
C ASN A 80 10.56 5.14 6.47
N HIS A 81 11.86 4.96 6.22
CA HIS A 81 12.88 5.88 6.70
C HIS A 81 12.77 7.27 6.05
N GLU A 82 12.37 7.34 4.79
CA GLU A 82 12.28 8.60 4.04
C GLU A 82 11.03 9.41 4.37
N PHE A 83 9.86 8.76 4.45
CA PHE A 83 8.57 9.47 4.43
C PHE A 83 7.73 9.35 5.71
N LEU A 84 7.94 8.33 6.55
CA LEU A 84 6.99 8.01 7.62
C LEU A 84 6.89 9.11 8.69
N ASP A 85 7.96 9.87 8.92
CA ASP A 85 7.99 10.95 9.92
C ASP A 85 7.01 12.10 9.60
N GLU A 86 6.62 12.27 8.32
CA GLU A 86 5.62 13.26 7.88
C GLU A 86 4.24 12.98 8.51
N ILE A 87 3.93 11.72 8.83
CA ILE A 87 2.69 11.32 9.52
C ILE A 87 2.95 10.81 10.94
N SER A 88 3.97 11.35 11.62
CA SER A 88 4.34 10.96 13.00
C SER A 88 3.23 11.11 14.04
N HIS A 89 2.17 11.86 13.72
CA HIS A 89 0.95 11.96 14.55
C HIS A 89 0.04 10.72 14.45
N VAL A 90 0.27 9.83 13.49
CA VAL A 90 -0.43 8.55 13.32
C VAL A 90 0.37 7.44 14.00
N ASP A 91 0.02 7.15 15.25
CA ASP A 91 0.70 6.14 16.06
C ASP A 91 0.73 4.77 15.36
N ASN A 92 1.90 4.12 15.41
CA ASN A 92 2.15 2.80 14.82
C ASN A 92 1.89 2.69 13.30
N ALA A 93 1.84 3.79 12.55
CA ALA A 93 1.76 3.76 11.10
C ALA A 93 2.98 3.05 10.48
N LEU A 94 2.76 2.34 9.38
CA LEU A 94 3.79 1.76 8.52
C LEU A 94 3.36 1.89 7.06
N ILE A 95 4.25 2.42 6.22
CA ILE A 95 4.06 2.51 4.78
C ILE A 95 4.31 1.13 4.16
N VAL A 96 3.36 0.64 3.36
CA VAL A 96 3.37 -0.73 2.82
C VAL A 96 3.26 -0.80 1.30
N GLY A 97 3.04 0.32 0.64
CA GLY A 97 2.93 0.38 -0.82
C GLY A 97 2.78 1.82 -1.32
N ALA A 98 2.73 1.97 -2.65
CA ALA A 98 2.62 3.27 -3.30
C ALA A 98 1.80 3.22 -4.59
N ASP A 99 1.28 4.39 -4.96
CA ASP A 99 0.86 4.71 -6.32
C ASP A 99 2.04 5.26 -7.14
N ALA A 100 1.81 5.60 -8.41
CA ALA A 100 2.85 6.15 -9.27
C ALA A 100 3.22 7.62 -8.98
N GLY A 101 2.49 8.29 -8.09
CA GLY A 101 2.56 9.72 -7.80
C GLY A 101 3.15 10.07 -6.44
N ASP A 102 3.84 9.15 -5.78
CA ASP A 102 4.37 9.29 -4.41
C ASP A 102 3.28 9.53 -3.35
N ASN A 103 2.06 9.01 -3.59
CA ASN A 103 1.10 8.74 -2.52
C ASN A 103 1.21 7.28 -2.09
N PHE A 104 0.80 7.02 -0.84
CA PHE A 104 1.20 5.78 -0.19
C PHE A 104 0.02 5.00 0.36
N TYR A 105 0.23 3.69 0.51
CA TYR A 105 -0.64 2.84 1.30
C TYR A 105 -0.01 2.62 2.67
N VAL A 106 -0.81 2.81 3.72
CA VAL A 106 -0.37 2.77 5.12
C VAL A 106 -1.21 1.76 5.88
N VAL A 107 -0.58 0.99 6.76
CA VAL A 107 -1.27 0.19 7.77
C VAL A 107 -0.97 0.73 9.16
N ILE A 108 -1.93 0.61 10.07
CA ILE A 108 -1.68 0.88 11.49
C ILE A 108 -1.32 -0.46 12.15
N CYS A 109 -0.07 -0.58 12.59
CA CYS A 109 0.47 -1.79 13.19
C CYS A 109 -0.14 -2.03 14.59
N SER A 110 -1.16 -2.87 14.64
CA SER A 110 -1.72 -3.40 15.89
C SER A 110 -2.12 -4.86 15.69
N GLU A 111 -2.16 -5.64 16.77
CA GLU A 111 -2.62 -7.04 16.72
C GLU A 111 -4.09 -7.18 16.29
N HIS A 112 -4.87 -6.09 16.33
CA HIS A 112 -6.33 -6.11 16.16
C HIS A 112 -6.85 -5.19 15.05
N THR A 113 -5.98 -4.42 14.39
CA THR A 113 -6.36 -3.43 13.39
C THR A 113 -5.70 -3.78 12.05
N PRO A 114 -6.43 -4.42 11.11
CA PRO A 114 -5.89 -4.83 9.82
C PRO A 114 -6.16 -3.79 8.72
N TYR A 115 -6.43 -2.54 9.10
CA TYR A 115 -6.90 -1.49 8.22
C TYR A 115 -5.80 -1.00 7.28
N VAL A 116 -6.18 -0.78 6.03
CA VAL A 116 -5.35 -0.18 5.00
C VAL A 116 -5.89 1.21 4.72
N TYR A 117 -5.01 2.19 4.78
CA TYR A 117 -5.27 3.57 4.43
C TYR A 117 -4.54 3.93 3.15
N TYR A 118 -5.15 4.76 2.32
CA TYR A 118 -4.46 5.53 1.29
C TYR A 118 -4.12 6.90 1.86
N TRP A 119 -2.85 7.26 1.80
CA TRP A 119 -2.30 8.52 2.25
C TRP A 119 -2.09 9.42 1.03
N ASP A 120 -2.96 10.41 0.87
CA ASP A 120 -2.93 11.43 -0.20
C ASP A 120 -1.86 12.48 0.11
N ARG A 121 -0.60 12.03 0.17
CA ARG A 121 0.57 12.81 0.57
C ARG A 121 0.80 14.03 -0.32
N THR A 122 0.52 13.88 -1.62
CA THR A 122 0.76 14.94 -2.63
C THR A 122 -0.42 15.88 -2.82
N HIS A 123 -1.47 15.75 -1.98
CA HIS A 123 -2.69 16.56 -2.04
C HIS A 123 -3.41 16.44 -3.39
N LEU A 124 -3.33 15.27 -4.02
CA LEU A 124 -3.99 15.00 -5.29
C LEU A 124 -5.50 15.18 -5.17
N HIS A 125 -6.07 14.85 -4.01
CA HIS A 125 -7.51 14.91 -3.72
C HIS A 125 -7.89 15.94 -2.62
N ALA A 126 -6.94 16.75 -2.14
CA ALA A 126 -7.14 17.65 -1.00
C ALA A 126 -8.08 18.84 -1.26
N TYR A 127 -8.37 19.15 -2.53
CA TYR A 127 -9.26 20.25 -2.93
C TYR A 127 -10.60 19.76 -3.50
N ASP A 128 -10.91 18.47 -3.36
CA ASP A 128 -12.19 17.90 -3.77
C ASP A 128 -13.32 18.35 -2.84
N ASP A 129 -14.55 18.35 -3.34
CA ASP A 129 -15.77 18.68 -2.59
C ASP A 129 -16.17 17.57 -1.59
N LYS A 130 -15.67 16.33 -1.77
CA LYS A 130 -16.06 15.20 -0.92
C LYS A 130 -15.34 15.20 0.43
N LEU A 131 -14.02 15.41 0.48
CA LEU A 131 -13.20 15.42 1.71
C LEU A 131 -13.58 14.37 2.77
N HIS A 132 -13.90 13.14 2.34
CA HIS A 132 -14.33 12.06 3.25
C HIS A 132 -13.12 11.28 3.82
N TYR A 133 -12.15 12.00 4.38
CA TYR A 133 -10.98 11.40 5.03
C TYR A 133 -11.34 10.78 6.38
N ASP A 134 -10.53 9.81 6.82
CA ASP A 134 -10.71 9.12 8.09
C ASP A 134 -9.71 9.62 9.15
N ILE A 135 -8.55 10.11 8.71
CA ILE A 135 -7.56 10.80 9.54
C ILE A 135 -7.20 12.13 8.87
N ALA A 136 -7.44 13.23 9.59
CA ALA A 136 -7.10 14.56 9.14
C ALA A 136 -5.57 14.73 9.07
N GLU A 137 -5.11 15.53 8.13
CA GLU A 137 -3.69 15.82 7.98
C GLU A 137 -3.20 16.70 9.14
N GLN A 138 -1.88 16.73 9.33
CA GLN A 138 -1.18 17.74 10.10
C GLN A 138 -0.03 18.26 9.27
N ASP A 139 0.36 19.52 9.49
CA ASP A 139 1.53 20.16 8.87
C ASP A 139 1.60 20.05 7.33
N GLU A 140 0.44 20.11 6.66
CA GLU A 140 0.31 20.01 5.19
C GLU A 140 0.93 18.71 4.65
N CYS A 141 0.80 17.61 5.39
CA CYS A 141 1.31 16.30 4.98
C CYS A 141 0.24 15.38 4.36
N GLY A 142 -0.97 15.85 4.08
CA GLY A 142 -1.99 15.08 3.35
C GLY A 142 -2.87 14.18 4.22
N HIS A 143 -4.10 13.96 3.78
CA HIS A 143 -5.10 13.18 4.51
C HIS A 143 -4.91 11.67 4.33
N LEU A 144 -5.37 10.89 5.31
CA LEU A 144 -5.47 9.43 5.17
C LEU A 144 -6.92 8.98 5.06
N TYR A 145 -7.17 8.11 4.08
CA TYR A 145 -8.48 7.58 3.74
C TYR A 145 -8.49 6.06 3.95
N LEU A 146 -9.43 5.55 4.72
CA LEU A 146 -9.60 4.12 4.96
C LEU A 146 -10.14 3.44 3.70
N VAL A 147 -9.30 2.63 3.05
CA VAL A 147 -9.62 1.94 1.79
C VAL A 147 -10.02 0.48 1.99
N ALA A 148 -9.57 -0.14 3.07
CA ALA A 148 -9.96 -1.51 3.40
C ALA A 148 -9.88 -1.80 4.89
N MET A 149 -10.77 -2.68 5.35
CA MET A 149 -10.77 -3.17 6.73
C MET A 149 -9.80 -4.33 6.97
N ASP A 150 -9.21 -4.88 5.90
CA ASP A 150 -8.28 -6.00 5.95
C ASP A 150 -7.30 -5.96 4.77
N PHE A 151 -6.01 -6.16 5.05
CA PHE A 151 -4.95 -6.15 4.04
C PHE A 151 -5.14 -7.22 2.96
N ILE A 152 -5.56 -8.43 3.33
CA ILE A 152 -5.72 -9.52 2.35
C ILE A 152 -6.92 -9.25 1.45
N THR A 153 -7.99 -8.69 2.00
CA THR A 153 -9.16 -8.25 1.23
C THR A 153 -8.76 -7.18 0.21
N PHE A 154 -7.95 -6.21 0.63
CA PHE A 154 -7.40 -5.19 -0.27
C PHE A 154 -6.54 -5.80 -1.39
N LEU A 155 -5.57 -6.65 -1.04
CA LEU A 155 -4.71 -7.33 -2.00
C LEU A 155 -5.51 -8.17 -3.00
N ASN A 156 -6.51 -8.95 -2.53
CA ASN A 156 -7.36 -9.75 -3.40
C ASN A 156 -8.12 -8.87 -4.38
N ARG A 157 -8.62 -7.70 -3.93
CA ARG A 157 -9.32 -6.75 -4.81
C ARG A 157 -8.40 -6.22 -5.92
N VAL A 158 -7.16 -5.87 -5.58
CA VAL A 158 -6.14 -5.45 -6.56
C VAL A 158 -5.87 -6.55 -7.59
N ILE A 159 -5.67 -7.80 -7.13
CA ILE A 159 -5.42 -8.95 -8.01
C ILE A 159 -6.63 -9.24 -8.92
N GLU A 160 -7.85 -9.16 -8.40
CA GLU A 160 -9.08 -9.33 -9.20
C GLU A 160 -9.14 -8.31 -10.35
N LEU A 161 -8.93 -7.03 -10.05
CA LEU A 161 -8.93 -5.95 -11.06
C LEU A 161 -7.88 -6.18 -12.16
N LEU A 162 -6.68 -6.60 -11.77
CA LEU A 162 -5.59 -6.87 -12.71
C LEU A 162 -5.84 -8.12 -13.56
N ASN A 163 -6.50 -9.13 -13.01
CA ASN A 163 -6.91 -10.32 -13.77
C ASN A 163 -8.04 -10.01 -14.76
N GLU A 164 -9.00 -9.18 -14.36
CA GLU A 164 -10.05 -8.68 -15.26
C GLU A 164 -9.46 -7.89 -16.42
N GLN A 165 -8.47 -7.04 -16.16
CA GLN A 165 -7.76 -6.28 -17.20
C GLN A 165 -6.98 -7.20 -18.16
N ASP A 166 -6.24 -8.19 -17.65
CA ASP A 166 -5.50 -9.17 -18.47
C ASP A 166 -6.43 -10.06 -19.32
N ALA A 167 -7.61 -10.41 -18.80
CA ALA A 167 -8.62 -11.13 -19.57
C ALA A 167 -9.16 -10.31 -20.76
N ASN A 168 -9.26 -8.98 -20.60
CA ASN A 168 -9.84 -8.06 -21.57
C ASN A 168 -8.83 -7.49 -22.60
N LEU A 169 -7.55 -7.85 -22.51
CA LEU A 169 -6.50 -7.48 -23.47
C LEU A 169 -6.08 -8.68 -24.35
N PRO A 170 -6.87 -9.07 -25.37
CA PRO A 170 -6.60 -10.27 -26.18
C PRO A 170 -5.37 -10.15 -27.10
N TYR A 171 -4.74 -8.98 -27.21
CA TYR A 171 -3.64 -8.71 -28.15
C TYR A 171 -2.23 -8.84 -27.57
N LEU A 172 -2.09 -9.21 -26.29
CA LEU A 172 -0.80 -9.33 -25.59
C LEU A 172 -0.46 -10.76 -25.13
N LYS A 173 -1.19 -11.78 -25.60
CA LYS A 173 -0.95 -13.20 -25.26
C LYS A 173 -0.10 -13.92 -26.29
#